data_AF-A0A3M1C629-F1
#
_entry.id   AF-A0A3M1C629-F1
#
_cell.length_a   1.000
_cell.length_b   1.000
_cell.length_c   1.000
_cell.angle_alpha   90.00
_cell.angle_beta   90.00
_cell.angle_gamma   90.00
#
_symmetry.space_group_name_H-M   'P 1'
#
loop_
_entity.id
_entity.type
_entity.pdbx_description
1 polymer ?
#
loop_
_entity_poly.entity_id
_entity_poly.type
_entity_poly.pdbx_seq_one_letter_code
_entity_poly.pdbx_strand_id
1 'polypeptide(L)'
;MNQVRHQKPIPLKALLIILFLLLFIYFYPRFLLHFFEPHSPWVSYLYLYGFGFVFFIFGVILALKTGACVPGRGRDSFWLKGLFLGFIFLASLHAFWIYLALTSPFKGGS
;
A
#
# COMPACT_ATOMS: atom_id res chain seq x y z
N MET A 1 -24.54 -36.93 -18.75
CA MET A 1 -24.10 -35.99 -19.80
C MET A 1 -23.11 -35.02 -19.16
N ASN A 2 -21.81 -35.31 -19.26
CA ASN A 2 -20.76 -34.55 -18.57
C ASN A 2 -20.43 -33.29 -19.35
N GLN A 3 -20.85 -32.14 -18.83
CA GLN A 3 -20.48 -30.83 -19.35
C GLN A 3 -18.98 -30.61 -19.11
N VAL A 4 -18.16 -30.89 -20.13
CA VAL A 4 -16.74 -30.53 -20.14
C VAL A 4 -16.68 -29.00 -20.09
N ARG A 5 -16.45 -28.43 -18.90
CA ARG A 5 -16.22 -26.99 -18.76
C ARG A 5 -14.96 -26.63 -19.55
N HIS A 6 -15.15 -26.07 -20.74
CA HIS A 6 -14.10 -25.36 -21.45
C HIS A 6 -13.62 -24.21 -20.56
N GLN A 7 -12.52 -24.44 -19.82
CA GLN A 7 -11.82 -23.36 -19.15
C GLN A 7 -11.26 -22.43 -20.22
N LYS A 8 -11.74 -21.19 -20.25
CA LYS A 8 -11.15 -20.16 -21.09
C LYS A 8 -9.72 -19.91 -20.57
N PRO A 9 -8.69 -19.94 -21.44
CA PRO A 9 -7.33 -19.69 -21.01
C PRO A 9 -7.22 -18.28 -20.42
N ILE A 10 -6.39 -18.14 -19.39
CA ILE A 10 -6.14 -16.85 -18.75
C ILE A 10 -5.60 -15.89 -19.81
N PRO A 11 -6.19 -14.68 -19.97
CA PRO A 11 -5.72 -13.74 -20.97
C PRO A 11 -4.27 -13.31 -20.65
N LEU A 12 -3.42 -13.21 -21.67
CA LEU A 12 -1.99 -12.84 -21.52
C LEU A 12 -1.79 -11.58 -20.67
N LYS A 13 -2.68 -10.59 -20.80
CA LYS A 13 -2.66 -9.36 -19.98
C LYS A 13 -2.78 -9.65 -18.48
N ALA A 14 -3.65 -10.58 -18.08
CA ALA A 14 -3.79 -10.97 -16.68
C ALA A 14 -2.54 -11.71 -16.18
N LEU A 15 -1.95 -12.57 -17.03
CA LEU A 15 -0.69 -13.24 -16.70
C LEU A 15 0.44 -12.24 -16.43
N LEU A 16 0.59 -11.22 -17.29
CA LEU A 16 1.59 -10.17 -17.13
C LEU A 16 1.37 -9.36 -15.85
N ILE A 17 0.12 -9.02 -15.52
CA ILE A 17 -0.22 -8.32 -14.28
C ILE A 17 0.15 -9.17 -13.06
N ILE A 18 -0.18 -10.47 -13.07
CA ILE A 18 0.15 -11.39 -11.98
C ILE A 18 1.66 -11.51 -11.81
N LEU A 19 2.40 -11.70 -12.91
CA LEU A 19 3.86 -11.78 -12.88
C LEU A 19 4.48 -10.49 -12.32
N PHE A 20 3.99 -9.34 -12.77
CA PHE A 20 4.44 -8.04 -12.25
C PHE A 20 4.14 -7.89 -10.75
N LEU A 21 2.95 -8.27 -10.29
CA LEU A 21 2.59 -8.24 -8.87
C LEU A 21 3.50 -9.14 -8.05
N LEU A 22 3.76 -10.37 -8.51
CA LEU A 22 4.67 -11.30 -7.83
C LEU A 22 6.09 -10.75 -7.75
N LEU A 23 6.61 -10.20 -8.85
CA LEU A 23 7.90 -9.54 -8.88
C LEU A 23 7.94 -8.37 -7.90
N PHE A 24 6.91 -7.53 -7.89
CA PHE A 24 6.83 -6.39 -6.97
C PHE A 24 6.81 -6.84 -5.50
N ILE A 25 5.97 -7.82 -5.16
CA ILE A 25 5.87 -8.39 -3.80
C ILE A 25 7.21 -8.95 -3.34
N TYR A 26 7.97 -9.59 -4.22
CA TYR A 26 9.28 -10.14 -3.90
C TYR A 26 10.38 -9.08 -3.83
N PHE A 27 10.40 -8.18 -4.81
CA PHE A 27 11.47 -7.21 -5.01
C PHE A 27 11.41 -6.07 -3.99
N TYR A 28 10.21 -5.58 -3.68
CA TYR A 28 10.03 -4.43 -2.78
C TYR A 28 10.65 -4.61 -1.37
N PRO A 29 10.40 -5.71 -0.63
CA PRO A 29 11.04 -5.91 0.67
C PRO A 29 12.56 -6.10 0.55
N ARG A 30 13.04 -6.77 -0.51
CA ARG A 30 14.48 -6.93 -0.75
C ARG A 30 15.18 -5.61 -1.05
N PHE A 31 14.53 -4.75 -1.81
CA PHE A 31 14.99 -3.40 -2.09
C PHE A 31 15.12 -2.61 -0.78
N LEU A 32 14.12 -2.62 0.10
CA LEU A 32 14.20 -1.91 1.39
C LEU A 32 15.36 -2.42 2.26
N LEU A 33 15.54 -3.73 2.36
CA LEU A 33 16.62 -4.34 3.14
C LEU A 33 18.02 -4.10 2.56
N HIS A 34 18.12 -3.67 1.30
CA HIS A 34 19.41 -3.30 0.70
C HIS A 34 19.86 -1.89 1.14
N PHE A 35 18.93 -0.96 1.39
CA PHE A 35 19.26 0.41 1.78
C PHE A 35 19.27 0.65 3.28
N PHE A 36 18.56 -0.16 4.05
CA PHE A 36 18.33 0.04 5.47
C PHE A 36 18.64 -1.20 6.29
N GLU A 37 19.01 -1.00 7.54
CA GLU A 37 19.24 -2.09 8.48
C GLU A 37 17.94 -2.86 8.76
N PRO A 38 17.98 -4.20 8.82
CA PRO A 38 16.77 -5.03 9.02
C PRO A 38 15.98 -4.72 10.29
N HIS A 39 16.63 -4.19 11.33
CA HIS A 39 16.01 -3.89 12.63
C HIS A 39 15.60 -2.43 12.78
N SER A 40 15.81 -1.60 11.76
CA SER A 40 15.44 -0.20 11.81
C SER A 40 13.91 -0.05 11.79
N PRO A 41 13.31 0.74 12.70
CA PRO A 41 11.86 1.02 12.68
C PRO A 41 11.41 1.67 11.35
N TRP A 42 12.33 2.32 10.64
CA TRP A 42 12.09 2.90 9.32
C TRP A 42 11.82 1.85 8.23
N VAL A 43 12.39 0.66 8.32
CA VAL A 43 12.11 -0.44 7.38
C VAL A 43 10.67 -0.91 7.53
N SER A 44 10.25 -1.18 8.77
CA SER A 44 8.88 -1.56 9.07
C SER A 44 7.88 -0.49 8.65
N TYR A 45 8.21 0.78 8.86
CA TYR A 45 7.41 1.92 8.43
C TYR A 45 7.28 2.00 6.89
N LEU A 46 8.39 1.99 6.16
CA LEU A 46 8.39 2.06 4.69
C LEU A 46 7.77 0.83 4.06
N TYR A 47 7.89 -0.33 4.71
CA TYR A 47 7.15 -1.51 4.30
C TYR A 47 5.66 -1.30 4.47
N LEU A 48 5.19 -0.96 5.67
CA LEU A 48 3.76 -0.81 5.94
C LEU A 48 3.09 0.27 5.08
N TYR A 49 3.64 1.49 5.08
CA TYR A 49 3.02 2.60 4.36
C TYR A 49 3.41 2.64 2.90
N GLY A 50 4.64 2.31 2.51
CA GLY A 50 5.03 2.34 1.09
C GLY A 50 4.42 1.18 0.30
N PHE A 51 4.52 -0.06 0.81
CA PHE A 51 3.84 -1.20 0.18
C PHE A 51 2.32 -1.06 0.28
N GLY A 52 1.82 -0.70 1.47
CA GLY A 52 0.40 -0.47 1.71
C GLY A 52 -0.19 0.64 0.82
N PHE A 53 0.59 1.68 0.50
CA PHE A 53 0.16 2.74 -0.42
C PHE A 53 -0.17 2.19 -1.81
N VAL A 54 0.60 1.20 -2.30
CA VAL A 54 0.30 0.57 -3.60
C VAL A 54 -1.07 -0.10 -3.57
N PHE A 55 -1.36 -0.90 -2.53
CA PHE A 55 -2.67 -1.54 -2.36
C PHE A 55 -3.80 -0.53 -2.16
N PHE A 56 -3.53 0.53 -1.41
CA PHE A 56 -4.46 1.63 -1.20
C PHE A 56 -4.84 2.28 -2.55
N ILE A 57 -3.86 2.61 -3.40
CA ILE A 57 -4.11 3.16 -4.74
C ILE A 57 -4.90 2.18 -5.60
N PHE A 58 -4.59 0.89 -5.57
CA PHE A 58 -5.40 -0.12 -6.28
C PHE A 58 -6.85 -0.12 -5.81
N GLY A 59 -7.10 -0.03 -4.50
CA GLY A 59 -8.43 0.10 -3.93
C GLY A 59 -9.16 1.36 -4.42
N VAL A 60 -8.47 2.50 -4.45
CA VAL A 60 -9.01 3.77 -4.97
C VAL A 60 -9.35 3.65 -6.45
N ILE A 61 -8.45 3.12 -7.28
CA ILE A 61 -8.69 2.90 -8.72
C ILE A 61 -9.92 2.00 -8.92
N LEU A 62 -10.04 0.93 -8.13
CA LEU A 62 -11.19 0.03 -8.22
C LEU A 62 -12.49 0.74 -7.84
N ALA A 63 -12.50 1.53 -6.75
CA ALA A 63 -13.65 2.30 -6.31
C ALA A 63 -14.09 3.35 -7.35
N LEU A 64 -13.15 3.98 -8.04
CA LEU A 64 -13.43 4.89 -9.15
C LEU A 64 -14.03 4.13 -10.35
N LYS A 65 -13.48 2.96 -10.69
CA LYS A 65 -13.96 2.15 -11.83
C LYS A 65 -15.34 1.56 -11.61
N THR A 66 -15.73 1.25 -10.37
CA THR A 66 -17.08 0.75 -10.05
C THR A 66 -18.12 1.86 -9.97
N GLY A 67 -17.72 3.13 -10.10
CA GLY A 67 -18.62 4.28 -9.97
C GLY A 67 -19.04 4.57 -8.52
N ALA A 68 -18.40 3.94 -7.54
CA ALA A 68 -18.68 4.20 -6.13
C ALA A 68 -18.26 5.62 -5.69
N CYS A 69 -17.32 6.22 -6.40
CA CYS A 69 -16.96 7.64 -6.25
C CYS A 69 -16.83 8.28 -7.63
N VAL A 70 -17.61 9.33 -7.89
CA VAL A 70 -17.53 10.07 -9.15
C VAL A 70 -16.77 11.37 -8.93
N PRO A 71 -15.53 11.51 -9.44
CA PRO A 71 -14.78 12.76 -9.32
C PRO A 71 -15.56 13.89 -10.02
N GLY A 72 -15.71 15.02 -9.33
CA GLY A 72 -16.51 16.16 -9.80
C GLY A 72 -17.90 16.26 -9.17
N ARG A 73 -18.41 15.18 -8.56
CA ARG A 73 -19.57 15.25 -7.67
C ARG A 73 -19.06 15.72 -6.29
N GLY A 74 -19.34 16.97 -5.91
CA GLY A 74 -18.69 17.65 -4.79
C GLY A 74 -18.51 16.83 -3.50
N ARG A 75 -19.53 16.03 -3.12
CA ARG A 75 -19.47 15.15 -1.95
C ARG A 75 -18.50 13.96 -2.14
N ASP A 76 -18.49 13.32 -3.30
CA ASP A 76 -17.60 12.19 -3.60
C ASP A 76 -16.14 12.66 -3.68
N SER A 77 -15.91 13.84 -4.27
CA SER A 77 -14.59 14.49 -4.27
C SER A 77 -14.10 14.82 -2.86
N PHE A 78 -15.01 15.20 -1.95
CA PHE A 78 -14.67 15.44 -0.54
C PHE A 78 -14.24 14.13 0.15
N TRP A 79 -14.98 13.04 -0.05
CA TRP A 79 -14.62 11.72 0.49
C TRP A 79 -13.29 11.20 -0.05
N LEU A 80 -13.03 11.35 -1.36
CA LEU A 80 -11.74 10.98 -1.93
C LEU A 80 -10.60 11.79 -1.31
N LYS A 81 -10.77 13.12 -1.16
CA LYS A 81 -9.78 13.96 -0.48
C LYS A 81 -9.57 13.52 0.97
N GLY A 82 -10.65 13.23 1.71
CA GLY A 82 -10.58 12.73 3.08
C GLY A 82 -9.85 11.40 3.19
N LEU A 83 -10.04 10.50 2.22
CA LEU A 83 -9.36 9.20 2.17
C LEU A 83 -7.83 9.37 2.01
N PHE A 84 -7.40 10.19 1.06
CA PHE A 84 -5.98 10.50 0.86
C PHE A 84 -5.37 11.26 2.04
N LEU A 85 -6.10 12.25 2.57
CA LEU A 85 -5.67 13.01 3.74
C LEU A 85 -5.52 12.11 4.96
N GLY A 86 -6.46 11.19 5.20
CA GLY A 86 -6.40 10.24 6.30
C GLY A 86 -5.17 9.33 6.21
N PHE A 87 -4.87 8.81 5.01
CA PHE A 87 -3.67 8.00 4.78
C PHE A 87 -2.39 8.80 5.07
N ILE A 88 -2.26 10.00 4.50
CA ILE A 88 -1.08 10.87 4.67
C ILE A 88 -0.93 11.32 6.13
N PHE A 89 -2.04 11.65 6.78
CA PHE A 89 -2.06 12.04 8.18
C PHE A 89 -1.55 10.91 9.07
N LEU A 90 -2.08 9.69 8.90
CA LEU A 90 -1.66 8.53 9.69
C LEU A 90 -0.19 8.18 9.42
N ALA A 91 0.25 8.22 8.15
CA ALA A 91 1.64 7.98 7.78
C ALA A 91 2.59 9.02 8.40
N SER A 92 2.20 10.29 8.38
CA SER A 92 2.99 11.38 8.97
C SER A 92 3.03 11.28 10.50
N LEU A 93 1.89 11.00 11.13
CA LEU A 93 1.79 10.83 12.58
C LEU A 93 2.65 9.67 13.07
N HIS A 94 2.67 8.55 12.35
CA HIS A 94 3.49 7.40 12.71
C HIS A 94 4.99 7.70 12.49
N ALA A 95 5.37 8.38 11.41
CA ALA A 95 6.75 8.83 11.22
C ALA A 95 7.20 9.78 12.36
N PHE A 96 6.32 10.70 12.75
CA PHE A 96 6.57 11.58 13.88
C PHE A 96 6.76 10.81 15.20
N TRP A 97 5.96 9.77 15.43
CA TRP A 97 6.13 8.91 16.61
C TRP A 97 7.45 8.14 16.61
N ILE A 98 7.87 7.62 15.46
CA ILE A 98 9.18 6.97 15.30
C ILE A 98 10.29 7.96 15.64
N TYR A 99 10.21 9.19 15.12
CA TYR A 99 11.17 10.24 15.42
C TYR A 99 11.21 10.57 16.91
N LEU A 100 10.05 10.72 17.56
CA LEU A 100 9.97 10.95 19.00
C LEU A 100 10.57 9.80 19.81
N ALA A 101 10.30 8.55 19.43
CA ALA A 101 10.82 7.37 20.12
C ALA A 101 12.36 7.27 20.00
N LEU A 102 12.93 7.68 18.87
CA LEU A 102 14.38 7.69 18.65
C LEU A 102 15.08 8.86 19.36
N THR A 103 14.37 9.97 19.57
CA THR A 103 14.93 11.18 20.20
C THR A 103 14.64 11.28 21.70
N SER A 104 13.64 10.57 22.21
CA SER A 104 13.33 10.56 23.63
C SER A 104 14.48 9.88 24.40
N PRO A 105 15.15 10.57 25.33
CA PRO A 105 16.11 9.93 26.21
C PRO A 105 15.34 8.99 27.12
N PHE A 106 15.58 7.69 26.98
CA PHE A 106 15.07 6.70 27.92
C PHE A 106 15.68 7.03 29.28
N LYS A 107 14.88 7.62 30.18
CA LYS A 107 15.20 7.70 31.61
C LYS A 107 15.08 6.29 32.20
N GLY A 108 16.08 5.46 31.94
CA GLY A 108 16.12 4.06 32.31
C GLY A 108 17.52 3.50 32.17
N GLY A 109 18.46 3.97 33.02
CA GLY A 109 19.80 3.40 33.10
C GLY A 109 20.90 4.36 33.52
N SER A 110 20.78 5.00 34.69
CA SER A 110 21.90 5.43 35.55
C SER A 110 21.35 5.85 36.90
#